data_AF-A0A239E4D4-F1
#
_entry.id   AF-A0A239E4D4-F1
#
_cell.length_a   1.000
_cell.length_b   1.000
_cell.length_c   1.000
_cell.angle_alpha   90.00
_cell.angle_beta   90.00
_cell.angle_gamma   90.00
#
_symmetry.space_group_name_H-M   'P 1'
#
loop_
_entity.id
_entity.type
_entity.pdbx_description
1 polymer ?
#
loop_
_entity_poly.entity_id
_entity_poly.type
_entity_poly.pdbx_seq_one_letter_code
_entity_poly.pdbx_strand_id
1 'polypeptide(L)'
;MKNFKSIFAALLLTGVMFSVAAPLRAQDDGRNSTPEAREPKKDKQEKNEDEAYKHSPAVKAFGKMLGMDVEKAATVFEIGNFVVLVGLVGFGLVKVLPKTFRNRTSAIQKHLVDARAATAEASARLNSVEERLGKLDGQIAQMKAQAEKDSAADELRIKASVEEDKKKILAAAEQEISAATVHAQRQLQQYAAELAIEQAARKLVVTAETDRLIVQNFARRLGADDSKGGQN
;
A
#
# COMPACT_ATOMS: atom_id res chain seq x y z
N MET A 1 23.09 -31.36 -39.81
CA MET A 1 22.42 -32.60 -40.26
C MET A 1 21.28 -32.90 -39.30
N LYS A 2 20.04 -32.92 -39.82
CA LYS A 2 18.81 -33.67 -39.43
C LYS A 2 18.45 -33.80 -37.93
N ASN A 3 17.24 -33.57 -37.40
CA ASN A 3 15.88 -33.15 -37.82
C ASN A 3 15.11 -32.84 -36.49
N PHE A 4 14.53 -31.66 -36.27
CA PHE A 4 13.11 -31.29 -36.43
C PHE A 4 12.03 -32.32 -35.96
N LYS A 5 11.33 -31.98 -34.87
CA LYS A 5 9.90 -32.22 -34.53
C LYS A 5 9.62 -31.60 -33.14
N SER A 6 9.12 -30.35 -33.06
CA SER A 6 7.70 -29.95 -33.05
C SER A 6 6.94 -30.54 -31.86
N ILE A 7 6.69 -29.83 -30.75
CA ILE A 7 5.75 -28.71 -30.50
C ILE A 7 4.31 -29.19 -30.13
N PHE A 8 3.78 -28.59 -29.05
CA PHE A 8 2.38 -28.52 -28.60
C PHE A 8 1.68 -29.77 -28.04
N ALA A 9 1.39 -29.75 -26.74
CA ALA A 9 0.18 -30.38 -26.19
C ALA A 9 -0.32 -29.54 -25.00
N ALA A 10 -1.37 -28.77 -25.30
CA ALA A 10 -2.02 -27.83 -24.42
C ALA A 10 -2.91 -28.54 -23.38
N LEU A 11 -2.78 -28.07 -22.15
CA LEU A 11 -3.84 -27.71 -21.21
C LEU A 11 -5.28 -27.89 -21.73
N LEU A 12 -6.01 -28.89 -21.21
CA LEU A 12 -7.47 -28.90 -21.23
C LEU A 12 -8.02 -29.22 -19.84
N LEU A 13 -8.35 -28.10 -19.18
CA LEU A 13 -9.14 -27.93 -17.98
C LEU A 13 -10.61 -28.27 -18.31
N THR A 14 -11.13 -29.41 -17.86
CA THR A 14 -12.56 -29.72 -17.99
C THR A 14 -13.32 -29.09 -16.82
N GLY A 15 -13.87 -27.91 -17.09
CA GLY A 15 -14.90 -27.28 -16.28
C GLY A 15 -16.22 -28.03 -16.38
N VAL A 16 -16.84 -28.23 -15.22
CA VAL A 16 -18.22 -28.67 -15.06
C VAL A 16 -19.13 -27.60 -15.69
N MET A 17 -19.90 -27.97 -16.71
CA MET A 17 -20.99 -27.14 -17.22
C MET A 17 -22.33 -27.85 -17.02
N PHE A 18 -23.19 -27.08 -16.37
CA PHE A 18 -24.54 -27.32 -15.92
C PHE A 18 -25.47 -27.48 -17.12
N SER A 19 -26.25 -28.57 -17.16
CA SER A 19 -27.23 -28.82 -18.21
C SER A 19 -28.53 -28.06 -17.89
N VAL A 20 -28.82 -26.99 -18.64
CA VAL A 20 -30.13 -26.32 -18.66
C VAL A 20 -30.90 -26.81 -19.88
N ALA A 21 -32.05 -27.42 -19.64
CA ALA A 21 -33.02 -27.81 -20.65
C ALA A 21 -33.81 -26.59 -21.15
N ALA A 22 -33.98 -26.46 -22.46
CA ALA A 22 -35.03 -25.66 -23.09
C ALA A 22 -35.38 -26.24 -24.49
N PRO A 23 -36.61 -26.04 -24.98
CA PRO A 23 -37.29 -27.00 -25.84
C PRO A 23 -37.14 -26.76 -27.35
N LEU A 24 -37.40 -27.83 -28.10
CA LEU A 24 -37.42 -27.96 -29.56
C LEU A 24 -38.27 -26.88 -30.25
N ARG A 25 -37.69 -26.27 -31.30
CA ARG A 25 -38.39 -25.45 -32.28
C ARG A 25 -38.16 -26.07 -33.66
N ALA A 26 -39.25 -26.49 -34.29
CA ALA A 26 -39.28 -27.01 -35.65
C ALA A 26 -39.18 -25.86 -36.67
N GLN A 27 -38.40 -26.04 -37.73
CA GLN A 27 -38.63 -25.41 -39.03
C GLN A 27 -37.96 -26.26 -40.12
N ASP A 28 -38.83 -26.65 -41.06
CA ASP A 28 -38.62 -27.33 -42.32
C ASP A 28 -38.10 -26.36 -43.41
N ASP A 29 -37.35 -26.86 -44.39
CA ASP A 29 -37.32 -26.33 -45.78
C ASP A 29 -36.44 -27.21 -46.71
N GLY A 30 -37.09 -28.21 -47.30
CA GLY A 30 -37.18 -28.50 -48.75
C GLY A 30 -35.99 -28.34 -49.71
N ARG A 31 -35.65 -29.46 -50.38
CA ARG A 31 -35.48 -29.50 -51.85
C ARG A 31 -35.62 -30.92 -52.45
N ASN A 32 -36.72 -31.10 -53.19
CA ASN A 32 -37.03 -31.95 -54.36
C ASN A 32 -36.15 -33.20 -54.65
N SER A 33 -36.68 -34.39 -55.00
CA SER A 33 -37.72 -34.64 -56.00
C SER A 33 -38.23 -36.10 -55.92
N THR A 34 -39.53 -36.31 -56.11
CA THR A 34 -40.18 -37.62 -56.34
C THR A 34 -40.00 -38.05 -57.81
N PRO A 35 -39.94 -39.36 -58.10
CA PRO A 35 -41.12 -39.97 -58.73
C PRO A 35 -41.49 -41.35 -58.18
N GLU A 36 -42.80 -41.64 -58.24
CA GLU A 36 -43.45 -42.93 -58.00
C GLU A 36 -42.74 -44.12 -58.66
N ALA A 37 -42.68 -45.26 -57.95
CA ALA A 37 -43.56 -46.41 -58.19
C ALA A 37 -42.93 -47.74 -57.72
N ARG A 38 -43.78 -48.57 -57.09
CA ARG A 38 -43.73 -50.03 -56.89
C ARG A 38 -42.83 -50.60 -55.79
N GLU A 39 -43.49 -51.02 -54.71
CA GLU A 39 -43.16 -52.30 -54.06
C GLU A 39 -43.41 -53.47 -55.05
N PRO A 40 -42.60 -54.55 -55.02
CA PRO A 40 -42.81 -55.59 -54.01
C PRO A 40 -41.52 -56.20 -53.41
N LYS A 41 -41.61 -56.49 -52.11
CA LYS A 41 -40.98 -57.59 -51.32
C LYS A 41 -39.75 -58.31 -51.90
N LYS A 42 -38.65 -58.34 -51.15
CA LYS A 42 -38.03 -59.57 -50.62
C LYS A 42 -36.75 -59.27 -49.82
N ASP A 43 -36.78 -59.74 -48.58
CA ASP A 43 -35.68 -60.08 -47.67
C ASP A 43 -34.28 -60.12 -48.32
N LYS A 44 -33.42 -59.20 -47.91
CA LYS A 44 -31.96 -59.37 -47.99
C LYS A 44 -31.29 -58.82 -46.74
N GLN A 45 -31.17 -59.73 -45.78
CA GLN A 45 -29.96 -59.97 -45.00
C GLN A 45 -29.37 -58.75 -44.30
N GLU A 46 -29.78 -58.58 -43.04
CA GLU A 46 -28.79 -58.35 -41.98
C GLU A 46 -27.68 -59.39 -42.17
N LYS A 47 -26.53 -58.96 -42.70
CA LYS A 47 -25.32 -59.77 -42.63
C LYS A 47 -24.97 -59.83 -41.15
N ASN A 48 -25.19 -61.00 -40.56
CA ASN A 48 -24.72 -61.36 -39.23
C ASN A 48 -23.22 -61.06 -39.14
N GLU A 49 -22.85 -59.91 -38.60
CA GLU A 49 -21.44 -59.52 -38.36
C GLU A 49 -20.77 -60.56 -37.45
N ASP A 50 -21.57 -61.17 -36.56
CA ASP A 50 -21.18 -62.26 -35.67
C ASP A 50 -20.73 -63.54 -36.40
N GLU A 51 -21.28 -63.85 -37.58
CA GLU A 51 -20.86 -65.01 -38.38
C GLU A 51 -19.51 -64.77 -39.08
N ALA A 52 -19.20 -63.51 -39.41
CA ALA A 52 -17.94 -63.14 -40.05
C ALA A 52 -16.73 -63.29 -39.10
N TYR A 53 -16.92 -62.95 -37.82
CA TYR A 53 -15.88 -63.14 -36.79
C TYR A 53 -15.66 -64.61 -36.43
N LYS A 54 -16.72 -65.42 -36.40
CA LYS A 54 -16.67 -66.88 -36.16
C LYS A 54 -15.98 -67.67 -37.28
N HIS A 55 -15.80 -67.06 -38.45
CA HIS A 55 -15.20 -67.69 -39.62
C HIS A 55 -13.87 -67.07 -40.08
N SER A 56 -13.26 -66.23 -39.25
CA SER A 56 -11.95 -65.63 -39.52
C SER A 56 -10.87 -66.71 -39.79
N PRO A 57 -9.93 -66.49 -40.74
CA PRO A 57 -8.89 -67.45 -41.09
C PRO A 57 -8.08 -67.95 -39.89
N ALA A 58 -7.90 -67.11 -38.87
CA ALA A 58 -7.21 -67.46 -37.62
C ALA A 58 -7.99 -68.49 -36.78
N VAL A 59 -9.32 -68.35 -36.70
CA VAL A 59 -10.20 -69.25 -35.93
C VAL A 59 -10.37 -70.59 -36.66
N LYS A 60 -10.47 -70.57 -37.99
CA LYS A 60 -10.50 -71.78 -38.83
C LYS A 60 -9.18 -72.56 -38.81
N ALA A 61 -8.03 -71.87 -38.80
CA ALA A 61 -6.72 -72.51 -38.69
C ALA A 61 -6.55 -73.22 -37.34
N PHE A 62 -7.05 -72.60 -36.26
CA PHE A 62 -7.00 -73.17 -34.92
C PHE A 62 -7.94 -74.38 -34.75
N GLY A 63 -9.16 -74.31 -35.29
CA GLY A 63 -10.11 -75.43 -35.29
C GLY A 63 -9.62 -76.64 -36.09
N LYS A 64 -8.94 -76.42 -37.22
CA LYS A 64 -8.42 -77.50 -38.08
C LYS A 64 -7.22 -78.24 -37.48
N MET A 65 -6.42 -77.57 -36.65
CA MET A 65 -5.25 -78.17 -35.97
C MET A 65 -5.63 -78.97 -34.72
N LEU A 66 -6.79 -78.70 -34.11
CA LEU A 66 -7.28 -79.36 -32.90
C LEU A 66 -8.42 -80.37 -33.14
N GLY A 67 -8.88 -80.55 -34.38
CA GLY A 67 -9.89 -81.57 -34.74
C GLY A 67 -11.28 -81.35 -34.12
N MET A 68 -11.68 -80.10 -33.88
CA MET A 68 -12.98 -79.75 -33.29
C MET A 68 -13.80 -78.80 -34.15
N ASP A 69 -15.13 -78.89 -34.01
CA ASP A 69 -16.14 -78.12 -34.73
C ASP A 69 -15.92 -76.60 -34.62
N VAL A 70 -16.10 -75.89 -35.73
CA VAL A 70 -15.69 -74.48 -35.92
C VAL A 70 -16.40 -73.54 -34.93
N GLU A 71 -17.61 -73.89 -34.51
CA GLU A 71 -18.38 -73.13 -33.52
C GLU A 71 -17.76 -73.20 -32.11
N LYS A 72 -17.25 -74.37 -31.68
CA LYS A 72 -16.61 -74.52 -30.37
C LYS A 72 -15.26 -73.80 -30.32
N ALA A 73 -14.51 -73.82 -31.42
CA ALA A 73 -13.25 -73.11 -31.54
C ALA A 73 -13.44 -71.58 -31.44
N ALA A 74 -14.52 -71.05 -32.04
CA ALA A 74 -14.86 -69.62 -31.96
C ALA A 74 -15.22 -69.20 -30.52
N THR A 75 -16.06 -69.97 -29.81
CA THR A 75 -16.42 -69.67 -28.41
C THR A 75 -15.21 -69.76 -27.46
N VAL A 76 -14.33 -70.74 -27.64
CA VAL A 76 -13.11 -70.86 -26.83
C VAL A 76 -12.15 -69.69 -27.11
N PHE A 77 -12.05 -69.24 -28.36
CA PHE A 77 -11.23 -68.08 -28.72
C PHE A 77 -11.80 -66.77 -28.15
N GLU A 78 -13.12 -66.59 -28.18
CA GLU A 78 -13.81 -65.43 -27.61
C GLU A 78 -13.62 -65.36 -26.08
N ILE A 79 -13.84 -66.47 -25.38
CA ILE A 79 -13.62 -66.57 -23.93
C ILE A 79 -12.14 -66.36 -23.60
N GLY A 80 -11.23 -66.96 -24.37
CA GLY A 80 -9.79 -66.79 -24.20
C GLY A 80 -9.35 -65.33 -24.36
N ASN A 81 -9.84 -64.64 -25.40
CA ASN A 81 -9.56 -63.23 -25.63
C ASN A 81 -10.12 -62.35 -24.50
N PHE A 82 -11.34 -62.64 -24.02
CA PHE A 82 -11.93 -61.93 -22.87
C PHE A 82 -11.11 -62.13 -21.59
N VAL A 83 -10.69 -63.36 -21.28
CA VAL A 83 -9.86 -63.66 -20.11
C VAL A 83 -8.50 -62.97 -20.21
N VAL A 84 -7.87 -62.95 -21.39
CA VAL A 84 -6.62 -62.23 -21.62
C VAL A 84 -6.81 -60.72 -21.44
N LEU A 85 -7.90 -60.15 -21.98
CA LEU A 85 -8.22 -58.73 -21.84
C LEU A 85 -8.46 -58.36 -20.37
N VAL A 86 -9.32 -59.10 -19.67
CA VAL A 86 -9.62 -58.88 -18.24
C VAL A 86 -8.38 -59.11 -17.38
N GLY A 87 -7.54 -60.09 -17.71
CA GLY A 87 -6.27 -60.32 -17.04
C GLY A 87 -5.31 -59.15 -17.20
N LEU A 88 -5.15 -58.63 -18.41
CA LEU A 88 -4.25 -57.50 -18.72
C LEU A 88 -4.75 -56.19 -18.08
N VAL A 89 -6.05 -55.92 -18.19
CA VAL A 89 -6.71 -54.76 -17.58
C VAL A 89 -6.67 -54.88 -16.05
N GLY A 90 -7.06 -56.02 -15.49
CA GLY A 90 -7.05 -56.31 -14.06
C GLY A 90 -5.66 -56.17 -13.46
N PHE A 91 -4.62 -56.71 -14.11
CA PHE A 91 -3.23 -56.55 -13.67
C PHE A 91 -2.79 -55.09 -13.65
N GLY A 92 -3.15 -54.32 -14.67
CA GLY A 92 -2.91 -52.87 -14.73
C GLY A 92 -3.60 -52.11 -13.59
N LEU A 93 -4.90 -52.38 -13.36
CA LEU A 93 -5.67 -51.73 -12.29
C LEU A 93 -5.13 -52.08 -10.90
N VAL A 94 -4.87 -53.35 -10.61
CA VAL A 94 -4.35 -53.79 -9.31
C VAL A 94 -2.99 -53.14 -9.00
N LYS A 95 -2.19 -52.84 -10.02
CA LYS A 95 -0.89 -52.18 -9.83
C LYS A 95 -0.98 -50.66 -9.66
N VAL A 96 -1.93 -49.99 -10.32
CA VAL A 96 -2.03 -48.51 -10.33
C VAL A 96 -2.97 -47.95 -9.25
N LEU A 97 -4.13 -48.57 -9.03
CA LEU A 97 -5.14 -48.09 -8.06
C LEU A 97 -4.59 -47.89 -6.64
N PRO A 98 -3.91 -48.87 -6.00
CA PRO A 98 -3.46 -48.70 -4.62
C PRO A 98 -2.43 -47.57 -4.47
N LYS A 99 -1.60 -47.33 -5.49
CA LYS A 99 -0.63 -46.23 -5.49
C LYS A 99 -1.34 -44.87 -5.57
N THR A 100 -2.35 -44.74 -6.42
CA THR A 100 -3.09 -43.48 -6.59
C THR A 100 -3.94 -43.14 -5.36
N PHE A 101 -4.64 -44.11 -4.77
CA PHE A 101 -5.39 -43.89 -3.54
C PHE A 101 -4.48 -43.52 -2.38
N ARG A 102 -3.35 -44.24 -2.19
CA ARG A 102 -2.39 -43.91 -1.13
C ARG A 102 -1.79 -42.51 -1.29
N ASN A 103 -1.46 -42.10 -2.51
CA ASN A 103 -0.97 -40.75 -2.80
C ASN A 103 -2.03 -39.68 -2.47
N ARG A 104 -3.29 -39.91 -2.85
CA ARG A 104 -4.40 -38.99 -2.53
C ARG A 104 -4.66 -38.89 -1.04
N THR A 105 -4.68 -40.01 -0.32
CA THR A 105 -4.83 -40.01 1.15
C THR A 105 -3.69 -39.28 1.83
N SER A 106 -2.44 -39.50 1.39
CA SER A 106 -1.27 -38.81 1.94
C SER A 106 -1.32 -37.30 1.66
N ALA A 107 -1.75 -36.91 0.45
CA ALA A 107 -1.93 -35.50 0.11
C ALA A 107 -3.03 -34.85 0.96
N ILE A 108 -4.18 -35.52 1.16
CA ILE A 108 -5.27 -35.01 2.01
C ILE A 108 -4.80 -34.85 3.46
N GLN A 109 -4.11 -35.86 4.01
CA GLN A 109 -3.54 -35.78 5.36
C GLN A 109 -2.57 -34.60 5.48
N LYS A 110 -1.69 -34.41 4.50
CA LYS A 110 -0.78 -33.27 4.46
C LYS A 110 -1.53 -31.94 4.41
N HIS A 111 -2.50 -31.79 3.51
CA HIS A 111 -3.29 -30.57 3.41
C HIS A 111 -4.07 -30.26 4.69
N LEU A 112 -4.55 -31.29 5.41
CA LEU A 112 -5.26 -31.12 6.67
C LEU A 112 -4.31 -30.65 7.79
N VAL A 113 -3.10 -31.21 7.85
CA VAL A 113 -2.05 -30.76 8.77
C VAL A 113 -1.61 -29.33 8.45
N ASP A 114 -1.35 -29.03 7.18
CA ASP A 114 -0.96 -27.70 6.71
C ASP A 114 -2.06 -26.67 7.01
N ALA A 115 -3.33 -27.01 6.77
CA ALA A 115 -4.46 -26.15 7.08
C ALA A 115 -4.58 -25.89 8.59
N ARG A 116 -4.42 -26.93 9.44
CA ARG A 116 -4.42 -26.75 10.90
C ARG A 116 -3.26 -25.87 11.37
N ALA A 117 -2.07 -26.04 10.80
CA ALA A 117 -0.91 -25.22 11.12
C ALA A 117 -1.15 -23.75 10.71
N ALA A 118 -1.69 -23.51 9.52
CA ALA A 118 -2.05 -22.18 9.05
C ALA A 118 -3.12 -21.52 9.92
N THR A 119 -4.16 -22.26 10.35
CA THR A 119 -5.17 -21.74 11.28
C THR A 119 -4.56 -21.41 12.64
N ALA A 120 -3.71 -22.29 13.20
CA ALA A 120 -3.05 -22.05 14.47
C ALA A 120 -2.14 -20.80 14.41
N GLU A 121 -1.41 -20.62 13.32
CA GLU A 121 -0.59 -19.43 13.10
C GLU A 121 -1.44 -18.16 12.96
N ALA A 122 -2.53 -18.22 12.20
CA ALA A 122 -3.45 -17.10 12.06
C ALA A 122 -4.08 -16.71 13.40
N SER A 123 -4.52 -17.68 14.21
CA SER A 123 -5.04 -17.44 15.56
C SER A 123 -3.98 -16.86 16.50
N ALA A 124 -2.73 -17.34 16.44
CA ALA A 124 -1.64 -16.78 17.23
C ALA A 124 -1.35 -15.32 16.86
N ARG A 125 -1.34 -15.01 15.55
CA ARG A 125 -1.18 -13.64 15.06
C ARG A 125 -2.34 -12.74 15.51
N LEU A 126 -3.58 -13.21 15.41
CA LEU A 126 -4.77 -12.48 15.87
C LEU A 126 -4.65 -12.13 17.36
N ASN A 127 -4.38 -13.12 18.20
CA ASN A 127 -4.22 -12.91 19.65
C ASN A 127 -3.10 -11.90 19.96
N SER A 128 -1.98 -11.95 19.23
CA SER A 128 -0.89 -10.99 19.41
C SER A 128 -1.28 -9.55 19.03
N VAL A 129 -2.15 -9.40 18.03
CA VAL A 129 -2.68 -8.09 17.61
C VAL A 129 -3.69 -7.58 18.63
N GLU A 130 -4.60 -8.43 19.11
CA GLU A 130 -5.56 -8.08 20.16
C GLU A 130 -4.86 -7.65 21.46
N GLU A 131 -3.81 -8.36 21.88
CA GLU A 131 -3.01 -7.98 23.05
C GLU A 131 -2.34 -6.60 22.85
N ARG A 132 -1.79 -6.35 21.65
CA ARG A 132 -1.20 -5.05 21.32
C ARG A 132 -2.25 -3.94 21.31
N LEU A 133 -3.42 -4.18 20.73
CA LEU A 133 -4.53 -3.22 20.72
C LEU A 133 -5.01 -2.91 22.14
N GLY A 134 -5.19 -3.92 22.98
CA GLY A 134 -5.58 -3.71 24.39
C GLY A 134 -4.54 -2.92 25.19
N LYS A 135 -3.25 -3.07 24.88
CA LYS A 135 -2.18 -2.24 25.49
C LYS A 135 -2.19 -0.80 24.96
N LEU A 136 -2.51 -0.58 23.69
CA LEU A 136 -2.54 0.74 23.09
C LEU A 136 -3.59 1.65 23.74
N ASP A 137 -4.76 1.13 24.12
CA ASP A 137 -5.78 1.93 24.82
C ASP A 137 -5.25 2.51 26.13
N GLY A 138 -4.53 1.70 26.91
CA GLY A 138 -3.87 2.15 28.14
C GLY A 138 -2.77 3.18 27.89
N GLN A 139 -1.95 2.98 26.84
CA GLN A 139 -0.91 3.92 26.47
C GLN A 139 -1.49 5.26 25.98
N ILE A 140 -2.59 5.24 25.22
CA ILE A 140 -3.29 6.45 24.77
C ILE A 140 -3.86 7.21 25.96
N ALA A 141 -4.47 6.51 26.92
CA ALA A 141 -4.98 7.13 28.15
C ALA A 141 -3.86 7.79 28.97
N GLN A 142 -2.71 7.11 29.11
CA GLN A 142 -1.54 7.67 29.77
C GLN A 142 -0.98 8.88 29.03
N MET A 143 -0.87 8.81 27.70
CA MET A 143 -0.38 9.92 26.88
C MET A 143 -1.29 11.14 26.98
N LYS A 144 -2.62 10.94 26.97
CA LYS A 144 -3.59 12.03 27.18
C LYS A 144 -3.45 12.65 28.57
N ALA A 145 -3.40 11.83 29.62
CA ALA A 145 -3.23 12.31 30.99
C ALA A 145 -1.91 13.06 31.18
N GLN A 146 -0.84 12.62 30.53
CA GLN A 146 0.45 13.31 30.55
C GLN A 146 0.39 14.62 29.78
N ALA A 147 -0.18 14.64 28.58
CA ALA A 147 -0.34 15.85 27.78
C ALA A 147 -1.20 16.92 28.47
N GLU A 148 -2.26 16.52 29.18
CA GLU A 148 -3.08 17.44 29.98
C GLU A 148 -2.28 18.06 31.13
N LYS A 149 -1.47 17.26 31.84
CA LYS A 149 -0.59 17.75 32.89
C LYS A 149 0.49 18.69 32.36
N ASP A 150 1.13 18.31 31.26
CA ASP A 150 2.19 19.10 30.63
C ASP A 150 1.62 20.42 30.10
N SER A 151 0.44 20.40 29.47
CA SER A 151 -0.27 21.60 29.02
C SER A 151 -0.57 22.54 30.18
N ALA A 152 -1.08 22.03 31.31
CA ALA A 152 -1.35 22.86 32.48
C ALA A 152 -0.06 23.47 33.08
N ALA A 153 1.02 22.71 33.13
CA ALA A 153 2.32 23.19 33.61
C ALA A 153 2.91 24.25 32.66
N ASP A 154 2.83 24.03 31.35
CA ASP A 154 3.30 24.97 30.34
C ASP A 154 2.48 26.26 30.34
N GLU A 155 1.16 26.19 30.52
CA GLU A 155 0.34 27.40 30.67
C GLU A 155 0.81 28.26 31.84
N LEU A 156 1.12 27.65 32.99
CA LEU A 156 1.62 28.39 34.16
C LEU A 156 3.00 28.99 33.89
N ARG A 157 3.90 28.23 33.27
CA ARG A 157 5.25 28.67 32.92
C ARG A 157 5.22 29.83 31.92
N ILE A 158 4.39 29.73 30.88
CA ILE A 158 4.23 30.78 29.86
C ILE A 158 3.61 32.03 30.48
N LYS A 159 2.57 31.89 31.32
CA LYS A 159 1.98 33.05 32.02
C LYS A 159 3.02 33.75 32.89
N ALA A 160 3.84 32.99 33.62
CA ALA A 160 4.91 33.55 34.45
C ALA A 160 5.97 34.29 33.61
N SER A 161 6.45 33.69 32.51
CA SER A 161 7.44 34.33 31.64
C SER A 161 6.88 35.58 30.95
N VAL A 162 5.61 35.54 30.52
CA VAL A 162 4.94 36.69 29.89
C VAL A 162 4.80 37.84 30.88
N GLU A 163 4.44 37.58 32.15
CA GLU A 163 4.36 38.63 33.17
C GLU A 163 5.75 39.20 33.51
N GLU A 164 6.80 38.38 33.50
CA GLU A 164 8.18 38.86 33.67
C GLU A 164 8.63 39.74 32.50
N ASP A 165 8.38 39.30 31.27
CA ASP A 165 8.73 40.03 30.06
C ASP A 165 7.95 41.34 29.96
N LYS A 166 6.66 41.33 30.32
CA LYS A 166 5.85 42.54 30.43
C LYS A 166 6.49 43.56 31.38
N LYS A 167 6.94 43.13 32.57
CA LYS A 167 7.63 44.02 33.53
C LYS A 167 8.93 44.56 32.96
N LYS A 168 9.73 43.73 32.28
CA LYS A 168 10.97 44.16 31.63
C LYS A 168 10.71 45.20 30.53
N ILE A 169 9.70 44.97 29.69
CA ILE A 169 9.31 45.91 28.62
C ILE A 169 8.87 47.24 29.21
N LEU A 170 8.03 47.23 30.26
CA LEU A 170 7.59 48.46 30.92
C LEU A 170 8.77 49.23 31.53
N ALA A 171 9.67 48.55 32.23
CA ALA A 171 10.85 49.20 32.81
C ALA A 171 11.78 49.79 31.74
N ALA A 172 12.00 49.06 30.63
CA ALA A 172 12.79 49.55 29.51
C ALA A 172 12.13 50.77 28.84
N ALA A 173 10.81 50.73 28.63
CA ALA A 173 10.06 51.84 28.05
C ALA A 173 10.08 53.07 28.96
N GLU A 174 9.90 52.91 30.28
CA GLU A 174 10.03 54.02 31.25
C GLU A 174 11.41 54.65 31.22
N GLN A 175 12.46 53.82 31.18
CA GLN A 175 13.84 54.30 31.06
C GLN A 175 14.06 55.06 29.75
N GLU A 176 13.59 54.52 28.62
CA GLU A 176 13.71 55.15 27.30
C GLU A 176 12.95 56.49 27.23
N ILE A 177 11.72 56.54 27.75
CA ILE A 177 10.93 57.77 27.83
C ILE A 177 11.66 58.81 28.69
N SER A 178 12.21 58.42 29.83
CA SER A 178 12.94 59.34 30.71
C SER A 178 14.18 59.92 30.02
N ALA A 179 14.95 59.08 29.34
CA ALA A 179 16.14 59.48 28.59
C ALA A 179 15.79 60.40 27.42
N ALA A 180 14.76 60.05 26.64
CA ALA A 180 14.26 60.86 25.54
C ALA A 180 13.72 62.22 26.03
N THR A 181 13.05 62.25 27.17
CA THR A 181 12.53 63.49 27.78
C THR A 181 13.67 64.42 28.20
N VAL A 182 14.69 63.90 28.88
CA VAL A 182 15.87 64.70 29.27
C VAL A 182 16.61 65.19 28.03
N HIS A 183 16.73 64.37 26.99
CA HIS A 183 17.33 64.76 25.73
C HIS A 183 16.54 65.90 25.06
N ALA A 184 15.22 65.77 24.93
CA ALA A 184 14.35 66.79 24.36
C ALA A 184 14.41 68.11 25.15
N GLN A 185 14.42 68.06 26.48
CA GLN A 185 14.58 69.26 27.32
C GLN A 185 15.91 69.97 27.07
N ARG A 186 17.01 69.21 26.97
CA ARG A 186 18.33 69.79 26.65
C ARG A 186 18.35 70.43 25.27
N GLN A 187 17.74 69.80 24.27
CA GLN A 187 17.62 70.37 22.92
C GLN A 187 16.83 71.68 22.93
N LEU A 188 15.69 71.73 23.64
CA LEU A 188 14.90 72.95 23.79
C LEU A 188 15.68 74.07 24.50
N GLN A 189 16.44 73.74 25.53
CA GLN A 189 17.28 74.71 26.25
C GLN A 189 18.40 75.26 25.37
N GLN A 190 19.06 74.41 24.59
CA GLN A 190 20.09 74.83 23.62
C GLN A 190 19.50 75.75 22.55
N TYR A 191 18.36 75.37 21.96
CA TYR A 191 17.69 76.18 20.95
C TYR A 191 17.25 77.55 21.51
N ALA A 192 16.70 77.57 22.73
CA ALA A 192 16.33 78.82 23.39
C ALA A 192 17.55 79.71 23.68
N ALA A 193 18.67 79.13 24.11
CA ALA A 193 19.92 79.86 24.32
C ALA A 193 20.46 80.46 23.01
N GLU A 194 20.45 79.69 21.93
CA GLU A 194 20.87 80.16 20.61
C GLU A 194 19.99 81.32 20.10
N LEU A 195 18.66 81.20 20.23
CA LEU A 195 17.73 82.28 19.88
C LEU A 195 17.96 83.54 20.74
N ALA A 196 18.22 83.37 22.04
CA ALA A 196 18.52 84.49 22.93
C ALA A 196 19.82 85.20 22.55
N ILE A 197 20.88 84.44 22.22
CA ILE A 197 22.16 84.97 21.73
C ILE A 197 21.95 85.73 20.41
N GLU A 198 21.21 85.15 19.46
CA GLU A 198 20.91 85.78 18.17
C GLU A 198 20.13 87.10 18.37
N GLN A 199 19.13 87.12 19.26
CA GLN A 199 18.40 88.34 19.61
C GLN A 199 19.28 89.38 20.32
N ALA A 200 20.16 88.96 21.24
CA ALA A 200 21.10 89.84 21.91
C ALA A 200 22.09 90.46 20.92
N ALA A 201 22.65 89.65 19.99
CA ALA A 201 23.53 90.11 18.93
C ALA A 201 22.85 91.15 18.02
N ARG A 202 21.58 90.94 17.67
CA ARG A 202 20.78 91.93 16.90
C ARG A 202 20.57 93.26 17.65
N LYS A 203 20.41 93.21 18.98
CA LYS A 203 20.20 94.41 19.82
C LYS A 203 21.50 95.07 20.29
N LEU A 204 22.66 94.44 20.06
CA LEU A 204 23.95 94.95 20.49
C LEU A 204 24.36 96.14 19.59
N VAL A 205 24.20 97.36 20.10
CA VAL A 205 24.70 98.57 19.44
C VAL A 205 26.07 98.89 19.99
N VAL A 206 27.11 98.67 19.19
CA VAL A 206 28.50 98.98 19.58
C VAL A 206 28.77 100.46 19.30
N THR A 207 28.93 101.24 20.36
CA THR A 207 29.33 102.65 20.31
C THR A 207 30.77 102.80 20.81
N ALA A 208 31.47 103.86 20.39
CA ALA A 208 32.86 104.11 20.78
C ALA A 208 33.07 104.27 22.30
N GLU A 209 32.03 104.67 23.04
CA GLU A 209 32.05 104.75 24.49
C GLU A 209 31.99 103.35 25.14
N THR A 210 31.13 102.46 24.63
CA THR A 210 31.03 101.07 25.09
C THR A 210 32.35 100.31 24.89
N ASP A 211 33.04 100.50 23.75
CA ASP A 211 34.35 99.88 23.50
C ASP A 211 35.42 100.32 24.51
N ARG A 212 35.49 101.62 24.83
CA ARG A 212 36.43 102.13 25.85
C ARG A 212 36.16 101.52 27.22
N LEU A 213 34.90 101.38 27.61
CA LEU A 213 34.49 100.75 28.86
C LEU A 213 34.86 99.25 28.90
N ILE A 214 34.68 98.53 27.79
CA ILE A 214 35.07 97.12 27.70
C ILE A 214 36.59 96.97 27.84
N VAL A 215 37.38 97.76 27.12
CA VAL A 215 38.85 97.72 27.17
C VAL A 215 39.36 98.06 28.58
N GLN A 216 38.80 99.07 29.23
CA GLN A 216 39.19 99.43 30.60
C GLN A 216 38.84 98.33 31.62
N ASN A 217 37.67 97.71 31.49
CA ASN A 217 37.27 96.59 32.36
C ASN A 217 38.12 95.34 32.10
N PHE A 218 38.47 95.05 30.85
CA PHE A 218 39.34 93.93 30.49
C PHE A 218 40.75 94.14 31.06
N ALA A 219 41.33 95.33 30.90
CA ALA A 219 42.62 95.68 31.47
C ALA A 219 42.62 95.59 33.00
N ARG A 220 41.53 96.01 33.67
CA ARG A 220 41.37 95.85 35.12
C ARG A 220 41.29 94.39 35.55
N ARG A 221 40.62 93.53 34.76
CA ARG A 221 40.51 92.09 35.05
C ARG A 221 41.85 91.37 34.88
N LEU A 222 42.61 91.68 33.82
CA LEU A 222 43.96 91.15 33.64
C LEU A 222 44.87 91.54 34.80
N GLY A 223 44.87 92.82 35.19
CA GLY A 223 45.67 93.29 36.32
C GLY A 223 45.24 92.71 37.67
N ALA A 224 43.98 92.27 37.82
CA ALA A 224 43.49 91.60 39.02
C ALA A 224 43.81 90.10 39.05
N ASP A 225 43.76 89.39 37.92
CA ASP A 225 44.14 87.97 37.83
C ASP A 225 45.66 87.78 37.98
N ASP A 226 46.48 88.70 37.45
CA ASP A 226 47.94 88.72 37.69
C ASP A 226 48.28 88.88 39.19
N SER A 227 47.39 89.50 39.98
CA SER A 227 47.55 89.63 41.44
C SER A 227 47.09 88.38 42.22
N LYS A 228 46.33 87.47 41.60
CA LYS A 228 45.79 86.25 42.23
C LYS A 228 46.54 84.95 41.84
N GLY A 229 47.26 84.92 40.72
CA GLY A 229 48.10 83.78 40.32
C GLY A 229 49.40 83.58 41.14
N GLY A 230 49.62 84.38 42.19
CA GLY A 230 50.80 84.34 43.05
C GLY A 230 50.65 83.58 44.38
N GLN A 231 49.50 82.95 44.65
CA GLN A 231 49.26 82.16 45.87
C GLN A 231 48.42 80.92 45.55
N ASN A 232 49.10 79.76 45.46
CA ASN A 232 48.64 78.36 45.54
C ASN A 232 47.27 77.97 44.96
#